data_AF-A0AAE1NQS3-F1
#
_entry.id   AF-A0AAE1NQS3-F1
#
_cell.length_a   1.000
_cell.length_b   1.000
_cell.length_c   1.000
_cell.angle_alpha   90.00
_cell.angle_beta   90.00
_cell.angle_gamma   90.00
#
_symmetry.space_group_name_H-M   'P 1'
#
loop_
_entity.id
_entity.type
_entity.pdbx_description
1 polymer ?
#
loop_
_entity_poly.entity_id
_entity_poly.type
_entity_poly.pdbx_seq_one_letter_code
_entity_poly.pdbx_strand_id
1 'polypeptide(L)'
;MDKVRHSIYMFVDLFGLTRFEKDCLIRFTLTVKKNYRRVPYHNWTHGFSVANSMYTIIKRSPKSFKPLECLALFIGSLCHDLDHRGKNNKFMLETESPLAAIYTTSTLEHHHFNQTVTILQQEGHNIFGKLTSNEYKQVLGNIKHCILATDLALFFPNKAKLTKLMDEDKFDWESMEHRLLIQAIAMTACDLCASAKPWDVQVETVKVIFEEFYEQGDAEKAVGKSPIPMMDRDKVDEQAQSQVGFLSAICIPCYELLNRVIPNTDKLLDGCKANLDRWKQIVDEEKKKNEAIMKRKKEEEDGEEETDTGIEEVNEEEDEEGEETLEDIDDECINNDKDQGGDGNT
;
A
#
# COMPACT_ATOMS: atom_id res chain seq x y z
N MET A 1 -18.89 -12.70 7.82
CA MET A 1 -18.98 -12.52 9.30
C MET A 1 -17.84 -13.21 10.03
N ASP A 2 -17.09 -14.09 9.37
CA ASP A 2 -16.14 -14.98 10.04
C ASP A 2 -14.93 -14.27 10.60
N LYS A 3 -14.38 -13.25 9.92
CA LYS A 3 -13.30 -12.41 10.45
C LYS A 3 -13.66 -11.79 11.81
N VAL A 4 -14.91 -11.35 12.01
CA VAL A 4 -15.37 -10.83 13.32
C VAL A 4 -15.34 -11.91 14.39
N ARG A 5 -15.84 -13.12 14.07
CA ARG A 5 -15.81 -14.26 15.00
C ARG A 5 -14.36 -14.63 15.38
N HIS A 6 -13.46 -14.64 14.41
CA HIS A 6 -12.05 -14.92 14.63
C HIS A 6 -11.35 -13.80 15.42
N SER A 7 -11.66 -12.52 15.20
CA SER A 7 -11.15 -11.41 16.02
C SER A 7 -11.59 -11.56 17.48
N ILE A 8 -12.86 -11.89 17.72
CA ILE A 8 -13.38 -12.14 19.07
C ILE A 8 -12.72 -13.38 19.70
N TYR A 9 -12.56 -14.46 18.94
CA TYR A 9 -11.87 -15.66 19.39
C TYR A 9 -10.43 -15.35 19.80
N MET A 10 -9.66 -14.67 18.95
CA MET A 10 -8.27 -14.29 19.23
C MET A 10 -8.17 -13.41 20.48
N PHE A 11 -9.10 -12.45 20.65
CA PHE A 11 -9.16 -11.64 21.86
C PHE A 11 -9.41 -12.50 23.12
N VAL A 12 -10.42 -13.38 23.08
CA VAL A 12 -10.78 -14.23 24.22
C VAL A 12 -9.66 -15.23 24.55
N ASP A 13 -9.00 -15.79 23.54
CA ASP A 13 -7.86 -16.70 23.73
C ASP A 13 -6.66 -15.99 24.38
N LEU A 14 -6.41 -14.71 24.04
CA LEU A 14 -5.31 -13.94 24.64
C LEU A 14 -5.62 -13.42 26.05
N PHE A 15 -6.85 -12.96 26.30
CA PHE A 15 -7.15 -12.12 27.47
C PHE A 15 -8.23 -12.71 28.40
N GLY A 16 -8.94 -13.76 27.95
CA GLY A 16 -10.12 -14.28 28.63
C GLY A 16 -11.26 -13.25 28.68
N LEU A 17 -12.27 -13.55 29.51
CA LEU A 17 -13.44 -12.67 29.71
C LEU A 17 -13.61 -12.21 31.16
N THR A 18 -12.71 -12.59 32.09
CA THR A 18 -12.81 -12.21 33.51
C THR A 18 -12.84 -10.69 33.70
N ARG A 19 -12.07 -9.96 32.88
CA ARG A 19 -11.97 -8.50 32.91
C ARG A 19 -12.70 -7.79 31.75
N PHE A 20 -13.43 -8.53 30.92
CA PHE A 20 -13.99 -8.02 29.67
C PHE A 20 -15.42 -8.51 29.46
N GLU A 21 -16.34 -7.62 29.10
CA GLU A 21 -17.73 -8.00 28.85
C GLU A 21 -17.91 -8.49 27.42
N LYS A 22 -18.46 -9.70 27.27
CA LYS A 22 -18.62 -10.35 25.96
C LYS A 22 -19.47 -9.51 24.99
N ASP A 23 -20.59 -8.98 25.45
CA ASP A 23 -21.49 -8.19 24.60
C ASP A 23 -20.87 -6.84 24.22
N CYS A 24 -20.06 -6.26 25.12
CA CYS A 24 -19.27 -5.07 24.84
C CYS A 24 -18.21 -5.36 23.74
N LEU A 25 -17.48 -6.46 23.86
CA LEU A 25 -16.50 -6.91 22.86
C LEU A 25 -17.13 -7.19 21.49
N ILE A 26 -18.32 -7.83 21.47
CA ILE A 26 -19.07 -8.08 20.23
C ILE A 26 -19.47 -6.77 19.57
N ARG A 27 -20.08 -5.84 20.32
CA ARG A 27 -20.49 -4.51 19.81
C ARG A 27 -19.28 -3.73 19.29
N PHE A 28 -18.22 -3.64 20.09
CA PHE A 28 -16.96 -3.00 19.70
C PHE A 28 -16.43 -3.57 18.37
N THR A 29 -16.28 -4.90 18.27
CA THR A 29 -15.71 -5.52 17.06
C THR A 29 -16.58 -5.31 15.82
N LEU A 30 -17.91 -5.38 15.97
CA LEU A 30 -18.84 -5.11 14.86
C LEU A 30 -18.78 -3.64 14.42
N THR A 31 -18.67 -2.71 15.35
CA THR A 31 -18.56 -1.27 15.06
C THR A 31 -17.20 -0.95 14.44
N VAL A 32 -16.10 -1.55 14.89
CA VAL A 32 -14.79 -1.45 14.22
C VAL A 32 -14.89 -1.90 12.76
N LYS A 33 -15.42 -3.10 12.50
CA LYS A 33 -15.66 -3.58 11.12
C LYS A 33 -16.48 -2.58 10.30
N LYS A 34 -17.56 -2.03 10.88
CA LYS A 34 -18.45 -1.09 10.18
C LYS A 34 -17.73 0.21 9.78
N ASN A 35 -16.73 0.63 10.55
CA ASN A 35 -15.98 1.87 10.32
C ASN A 35 -14.72 1.68 9.44
N TYR A 36 -14.42 0.47 8.98
CA TYR A 36 -13.53 0.29 7.83
C TYR A 36 -14.28 0.57 6.53
N ARG A 37 -13.67 1.35 5.63
CA ARG A 37 -14.24 1.67 4.33
C ARG A 37 -14.09 0.52 3.34
N ARG A 38 -14.84 0.63 2.24
CA ARG A 38 -14.70 -0.24 1.07
C ARG A 38 -13.67 0.38 0.12
N VAL A 39 -12.41 0.29 0.48
CA VAL A 39 -11.24 0.60 -0.37
C VAL A 39 -10.54 -0.71 -0.75
N PRO A 40 -9.74 -0.76 -1.83
CA PRO A 40 -9.17 -2.02 -2.30
C PRO A 40 -8.35 -2.76 -1.22
N TYR A 41 -7.38 -2.11 -0.58
CA TYR A 41 -6.46 -2.75 0.36
C TYR A 41 -6.72 -2.40 1.83
N HIS A 42 -6.65 -1.12 2.23
CA HIS A 42 -6.71 -0.68 3.64
C HIS A 42 -8.15 -0.72 4.19
N ASN A 43 -8.72 -1.93 4.22
CA ASN A 43 -10.09 -2.24 4.60
C ASN A 43 -10.14 -3.26 5.77
N TRP A 44 -11.33 -3.71 6.13
CA TRP A 44 -11.52 -4.66 7.24
C TRP A 44 -10.70 -5.96 7.11
N THR A 45 -10.42 -6.43 5.89
CA THR A 45 -9.58 -7.60 5.66
C THR A 45 -8.13 -7.34 6.07
N HIS A 46 -7.61 -6.16 5.75
CA HIS A 46 -6.29 -5.75 6.14
C HIS A 46 -6.20 -5.60 7.67
N GLY A 47 -7.08 -4.80 8.31
CA GLY A 47 -7.10 -4.67 9.78
C GLY A 47 -7.23 -6.00 10.53
N PHE A 48 -8.01 -6.95 10.00
CA PHE A 48 -8.06 -8.31 10.52
C PHE A 48 -6.73 -9.07 10.38
N SER A 49 -6.06 -8.95 9.23
CA SER A 49 -4.80 -9.65 8.94
C SER A 49 -3.66 -9.16 9.82
N VAL A 50 -3.59 -7.84 10.06
CA VAL A 50 -2.63 -7.23 10.99
C VAL A 50 -2.88 -7.73 12.42
N ALA A 51 -4.14 -7.72 12.88
CA ALA A 51 -4.49 -8.26 14.21
C ALA A 51 -4.19 -9.75 14.35
N ASN A 52 -4.37 -10.54 13.29
CA ASN A 52 -4.03 -11.97 13.28
C ASN A 52 -2.50 -12.20 13.33
N SER A 53 -1.73 -11.38 12.62
CA SER A 53 -0.26 -11.41 12.70
C SER A 53 0.20 -11.09 14.12
N MET A 54 -0.35 -10.04 14.73
CA MET A 54 -0.03 -9.63 16.10
C MET A 54 -0.42 -10.70 17.12
N TYR A 55 -1.61 -11.29 16.99
CA TYR A 55 -2.03 -12.45 17.79
C TYR A 55 -1.00 -13.59 17.71
N THR A 56 -0.52 -13.91 16.51
CA THR A 56 0.46 -14.98 16.31
C THR A 56 1.79 -14.67 16.97
N ILE A 57 2.28 -13.43 16.88
CA ILE A 57 3.49 -12.99 17.58
C ILE A 57 3.33 -13.15 19.10
N ILE A 58 2.23 -12.64 19.67
CA ILE A 58 1.97 -12.71 21.11
C ILE A 58 1.88 -14.18 21.58
N LYS A 59 1.21 -15.06 20.82
CA LYS A 59 1.07 -16.48 21.17
C LYS A 59 2.37 -17.26 21.07
N ARG A 60 3.20 -16.99 20.06
CA ARG A 60 4.48 -17.70 19.84
C ARG A 60 5.60 -17.17 20.75
N SER A 61 5.47 -15.96 21.26
CA SER A 61 6.47 -15.33 22.12
C SER A 61 5.85 -14.93 23.46
N PRO A 62 5.33 -15.91 24.24
CA PRO A 62 4.75 -15.61 25.53
C PRO A 62 5.81 -14.95 26.42
N LYS A 63 5.44 -13.86 27.10
CA LYS A 63 6.27 -13.02 27.99
C LYS A 63 7.12 -11.93 27.33
N SER A 64 7.19 -11.81 26.00
CA SER A 64 7.88 -10.67 25.37
C SER A 64 7.19 -9.34 25.72
N PHE A 65 5.86 -9.31 25.67
CA PHE A 65 5.05 -8.14 25.99
C PHE A 65 4.32 -8.31 27.33
N LYS A 66 4.18 -7.21 28.09
CA LYS A 66 3.40 -7.16 29.34
C LYS A 66 1.90 -7.26 29.01
N PRO A 67 1.03 -7.72 29.93
CA PRO A 67 -0.38 -7.96 29.61
C PRO A 67 -1.14 -6.77 29.00
N LEU A 68 -0.90 -5.55 29.49
CA LEU A 68 -1.54 -4.34 28.96
C LEU A 68 -0.96 -3.91 27.60
N GLU A 69 0.29 -4.27 27.31
CA GLU A 69 0.90 -4.05 26.00
C GLU A 69 0.35 -5.04 24.98
N CYS A 70 0.17 -6.32 25.34
CA CYS A 70 -0.50 -7.30 24.49
C CYS A 70 -1.91 -6.81 24.11
N LEU A 71 -2.66 -6.27 25.09
CA LEU A 71 -3.99 -5.72 24.86
C LEU A 71 -3.95 -4.53 23.88
N ALA A 72 -3.01 -3.60 24.11
CA ALA A 72 -2.84 -2.43 23.25
C ALA A 72 -2.37 -2.78 21.84
N LEU A 73 -1.43 -3.71 21.69
CA LEU A 73 -0.93 -4.19 20.40
C LEU A 73 -2.04 -4.86 19.59
N PHE A 74 -2.83 -5.74 20.21
CA PHE A 74 -3.91 -6.43 19.51
C PHE A 74 -5.04 -5.46 19.10
N ILE A 75 -5.49 -4.60 20.01
CA ILE A 75 -6.55 -3.62 19.69
C ILE A 75 -6.04 -2.55 18.72
N GLY A 76 -4.81 -2.07 18.90
CA GLY A 76 -4.13 -1.16 17.98
C GLY A 76 -4.08 -1.75 16.57
N SER A 77 -3.61 -3.00 16.43
CA SER A 77 -3.59 -3.72 15.15
C SER A 77 -4.96 -3.79 14.47
N LEU A 78 -6.02 -4.09 15.23
CA LEU A 78 -7.37 -4.21 14.68
C LEU A 78 -7.95 -2.86 14.23
N CYS A 79 -7.48 -1.75 14.82
CA CYS A 79 -8.04 -0.42 14.64
C CYS A 79 -7.13 0.56 13.87
N HIS A 80 -5.91 0.15 13.52
CA HIS A 80 -4.87 1.08 13.05
C HIS A 80 -5.21 1.83 11.76
N ASP A 81 -6.14 1.32 10.97
CA ASP A 81 -6.59 1.88 9.68
C ASP A 81 -8.08 2.26 9.66
N LEU A 82 -8.68 2.47 10.83
CA LEU A 82 -10.09 2.83 10.94
C LEU A 82 -10.43 4.07 10.10
N ASP A 83 -11.43 3.95 9.23
CA ASP A 83 -11.87 5.01 8.33
C ASP A 83 -10.83 5.44 7.26
N HIS A 84 -9.85 4.58 6.93
CA HIS A 84 -8.89 4.84 5.83
C HIS A 84 -9.61 5.08 4.48
N ARG A 85 -9.09 6.03 3.68
CA ARG A 85 -9.74 6.57 2.46
C ARG A 85 -9.12 6.11 1.14
N GLY A 86 -8.13 5.23 1.20
CA GLY A 86 -7.41 4.78 0.02
C GLY A 86 -6.47 5.84 -0.55
N LYS A 87 -5.99 6.74 0.31
CA LYS A 87 -5.05 7.82 -0.01
C LYS A 87 -4.01 7.90 1.10
N ASN A 88 -2.76 8.20 0.76
CA ASN A 88 -1.68 8.31 1.73
C ASN A 88 -1.57 9.72 2.36
N ASN A 89 -0.76 9.84 3.41
CA ASN A 89 -0.52 11.11 4.11
C ASN A 89 -0.02 12.24 3.18
N LYS A 90 0.82 11.92 2.18
CA LYS A 90 1.31 12.90 1.20
C LYS A 90 0.18 13.51 0.39
N PHE A 91 -0.72 12.69 -0.14
CA PHE A 91 -1.92 13.14 -0.85
C PHE A 91 -2.79 14.03 0.04
N MET A 92 -3.04 13.60 1.28
CA MET A 92 -3.88 14.35 2.22
C MET A 92 -3.37 15.76 2.51
N LEU A 93 -2.04 15.93 2.61
CA LEU A 93 -1.38 17.23 2.77
C LEU A 93 -1.45 18.05 1.48
N GLU A 94 -1.12 17.43 0.35
CA GLU A 94 -1.03 18.07 -0.95
C GLU A 94 -2.37 18.53 -1.55
N THR A 95 -3.47 17.94 -1.11
CA THR A 95 -4.83 18.34 -1.48
C THR A 95 -5.53 19.16 -0.39
N GLU A 96 -4.77 19.62 0.63
CA GLU A 96 -5.29 20.41 1.75
C GLU A 96 -6.55 19.81 2.39
N SER A 97 -6.55 18.49 2.57
CA SER A 97 -7.72 17.81 3.12
C SER A 97 -8.07 18.34 4.52
N PRO A 98 -9.35 18.33 4.94
CA PRO A 98 -9.73 18.76 6.29
C PRO A 98 -8.98 18.03 7.41
N LEU A 99 -8.56 16.77 7.18
CA LEU A 99 -7.75 16.02 8.14
C LEU A 99 -6.33 16.58 8.26
N ALA A 100 -5.70 16.99 7.15
CA ALA A 100 -4.38 17.60 7.15
C ALA A 100 -4.35 18.96 7.88
N ALA A 101 -5.48 19.68 7.91
CA ALA A 101 -5.62 20.90 8.71
C ALA A 101 -5.66 20.65 10.23
N ILE A 102 -6.10 19.45 10.65
CA ILE A 102 -6.22 19.07 12.07
C ILE A 102 -4.95 18.38 12.56
N TYR A 103 -4.32 17.54 11.72
CA TYR A 103 -3.14 16.76 12.06
C TYR A 103 -2.01 17.05 11.07
N THR A 104 -0.94 17.67 11.55
CA THR A 104 0.19 18.13 10.72
C THR A 104 1.27 17.06 10.51
N THR A 105 1.27 15.99 11.30
CA THR A 105 2.16 14.83 11.17
C THR A 105 1.33 13.56 11.34
N SER A 106 1.69 12.47 10.64
CA SER A 106 0.99 11.17 10.72
C SER A 106 -0.54 11.33 10.66
N THR A 107 -0.99 12.07 9.64
CA THR A 107 -2.34 12.65 9.57
C THR A 107 -3.43 11.58 9.67
N LEU A 108 -3.26 10.49 8.93
CA LEU A 108 -4.19 9.37 8.91
C LEU A 108 -4.11 8.59 10.22
N GLU A 109 -2.92 8.32 10.74
CA GLU A 109 -2.74 7.53 11.96
C GLU A 109 -3.33 8.24 13.20
N HIS A 110 -3.23 9.58 13.26
CA HIS A 110 -3.95 10.37 14.26
C HIS A 110 -5.48 10.26 14.11
N HIS A 111 -5.98 10.28 12.87
CA HIS A 111 -7.40 10.07 12.59
C HIS A 111 -7.87 8.67 13.01
N HIS A 112 -7.12 7.62 12.68
CA HIS A 112 -7.41 6.23 13.06
C HIS A 112 -7.48 6.04 14.58
N PHE A 113 -6.55 6.65 15.32
CA PHE A 113 -6.60 6.65 16.78
C PHE A 113 -7.85 7.37 17.30
N ASN A 114 -8.19 8.54 16.74
CA ASN A 114 -9.39 9.27 17.17
C ASN A 114 -10.69 8.53 16.83
N GLN A 115 -10.76 7.81 15.72
CA GLN A 115 -11.87 6.87 15.43
C GLN A 115 -11.94 5.77 16.48
N THR A 116 -10.80 5.20 16.88
CA THR A 116 -10.74 4.17 17.94
C THR A 116 -11.33 4.69 19.25
N VAL A 117 -10.90 5.88 19.69
CA VAL A 117 -11.41 6.52 20.92
C VAL A 117 -12.90 6.81 20.80
N THR A 118 -13.35 7.32 19.65
CA THR A 118 -14.77 7.61 19.39
C THR A 118 -15.64 6.37 19.54
N ILE A 119 -15.19 5.22 19.01
CA ILE A 119 -15.92 3.94 19.16
C ILE A 119 -15.95 3.52 20.63
N LEU A 120 -14.82 3.59 21.35
CA LEU A 120 -14.74 3.20 22.76
C LEU A 120 -15.64 4.05 23.67
N GLN A 121 -15.89 5.32 23.31
CA GLN A 121 -16.75 6.23 24.05
C GLN A 121 -18.25 6.00 23.83
N GLN A 122 -18.64 5.19 22.83
CA GLN A 122 -20.04 4.85 22.61
C GLN A 122 -20.59 3.95 23.71
N GLU A 123 -21.87 4.12 24.04
CA GLU A 123 -22.54 3.31 25.05
C GLU A 123 -22.39 1.82 24.73
N GLY A 124 -21.88 1.05 25.71
CA GLY A 124 -21.71 -0.39 25.57
C GLY A 124 -20.59 -0.85 24.63
N HIS A 125 -19.67 0.05 24.25
CA HIS A 125 -18.50 -0.28 23.40
C HIS A 125 -17.16 -0.18 24.15
N ASN A 126 -17.15 0.37 25.37
CA ASN A 126 -15.95 0.47 26.19
C ASN A 126 -15.51 -0.91 26.72
N ILE A 127 -14.74 -1.64 25.91
CA ILE A 127 -14.18 -2.95 26.28
C ILE A 127 -13.22 -2.86 27.48
N PHE A 128 -12.73 -1.68 27.82
CA PHE A 128 -11.83 -1.45 28.94
C PHE A 128 -12.55 -0.99 30.22
N GLY A 129 -13.89 -1.03 30.24
CA GLY A 129 -14.70 -0.48 31.34
C GLY A 129 -14.45 -1.07 32.74
N LYS A 130 -13.85 -2.27 32.82
CA LYS A 130 -13.46 -2.92 34.09
C LYS A 130 -11.99 -2.73 34.47
N LEU A 131 -11.21 -2.02 33.66
CA LEU A 131 -9.84 -1.66 34.00
C LEU A 131 -9.84 -0.51 35.02
N THR A 132 -8.82 -0.44 35.86
CA THR A 132 -8.63 0.73 36.72
C THR A 132 -8.32 1.96 35.89
N SER A 133 -8.53 3.16 36.43
CA SER A 133 -8.25 4.41 35.72
C SER A 133 -6.79 4.52 35.26
N ASN A 134 -5.84 3.94 36.00
CA ASN A 134 -4.42 3.92 35.61
C ASN A 134 -4.16 2.98 34.43
N GLU A 135 -4.68 1.75 34.50
CA GLU A 135 -4.57 0.77 33.41
C GLU A 135 -5.27 1.27 32.13
N TYR A 136 -6.45 1.88 32.26
CA TYR A 136 -7.18 2.46 31.14
C TYR A 136 -6.35 3.54 30.42
N LYS A 137 -5.74 4.46 31.18
CA LYS A 137 -4.83 5.49 30.63
C LYS A 137 -3.62 4.87 29.95
N GLN A 138 -3.02 3.85 30.56
CA GLN A 138 -1.85 3.16 30.02
C GLN A 138 -2.18 2.44 28.71
N VAL A 139 -3.30 1.71 28.66
CA VAL A 139 -3.75 0.99 27.45
C VAL A 139 -4.08 1.97 26.33
N LEU A 140 -4.80 3.06 26.60
CA LEU A 140 -5.07 4.07 25.57
C LEU A 140 -3.80 4.76 25.07
N GLY A 141 -2.86 5.08 25.95
CA GLY A 141 -1.56 5.63 25.58
C GLY A 141 -0.77 4.69 24.68
N ASN A 142 -0.75 3.40 25.02
CA ASN A 142 -0.08 2.38 24.21
C ASN A 142 -0.81 2.12 22.88
N ILE A 143 -2.15 2.14 22.83
CA ILE A 143 -2.90 2.04 21.57
C ILE A 143 -2.55 3.22 20.66
N LYS A 144 -2.51 4.44 21.19
CA LYS A 144 -2.09 5.62 20.43
C LYS A 144 -0.69 5.42 19.84
N HIS A 145 0.26 5.00 20.67
CA HIS A 145 1.62 4.72 20.22
C HIS A 145 1.66 3.64 19.12
N CYS A 146 0.93 2.54 19.30
CA CYS A 146 0.89 1.44 18.34
C CYS A 146 0.33 1.88 16.98
N ILE A 147 -0.77 2.65 16.97
CA ILE A 147 -1.39 3.14 15.74
C ILE A 147 -0.49 4.18 15.06
N LEU A 148 0.08 5.14 15.80
CA LEU A 148 1.00 6.10 15.19
C LEU A 148 2.25 5.43 14.59
N ALA A 149 2.71 4.33 15.17
CA ALA A 149 3.87 3.59 14.67
C ALA A 149 3.63 2.88 13.31
N THR A 150 2.40 2.82 12.79
CA THR A 150 2.14 2.31 11.44
C THR A 150 2.45 3.33 10.35
N ASP A 151 2.67 4.61 10.70
CA ASP A 151 3.25 5.57 9.77
C ASP A 151 4.67 5.14 9.40
N LEU A 152 4.85 4.66 8.16
CA LEU A 152 6.15 4.21 7.65
C LEU A 152 7.23 5.29 7.67
N ALA A 153 6.89 6.58 7.76
CA ALA A 153 7.88 7.63 7.98
C ALA A 153 8.58 7.49 9.34
N LEU A 154 7.89 6.96 10.36
CA LEU A 154 8.42 6.72 11.69
C LEU A 154 9.19 5.39 11.80
N PHE A 155 9.00 4.46 10.86
CA PHE A 155 9.71 3.18 10.86
C PHE A 155 11.23 3.38 10.81
N PHE A 156 11.75 4.22 9.91
CA PHE A 156 13.19 4.41 9.75
C PHE A 156 13.91 4.91 11.01
N PRO A 157 13.46 5.99 11.69
CA PRO A 157 14.09 6.42 12.94
C PRO A 157 13.91 5.40 14.07
N ASN A 158 12.77 4.71 14.17
CA ASN A 158 12.55 3.67 15.18
C ASN A 158 13.47 2.46 14.96
N LYS A 159 13.60 2.00 13.72
CA LYS A 159 14.52 0.94 13.31
C LYS A 159 15.95 1.32 13.67
N ALA A 160 16.40 2.52 13.28
CA ALA A 160 17.77 2.97 13.54
C ALA A 160 18.10 2.98 15.05
N LYS A 161 17.19 3.50 15.88
CA LYS A 161 17.34 3.52 17.34
C LYS A 161 17.43 2.11 17.92
N LEU A 162 16.50 1.23 17.55
CA LEU A 162 16.48 -0.14 18.09
C LEU A 162 17.67 -0.96 17.58
N THR A 163 18.07 -0.83 16.30
CA THR A 163 19.30 -1.45 15.78
C THR A 163 20.52 -1.03 16.60
N LYS A 164 20.68 0.27 16.86
CA LYS A 164 21.79 0.78 17.69
C LYS A 164 21.80 0.17 19.09
N LEU A 165 20.64 0.10 19.76
CA LEU A 165 20.52 -0.53 21.08
C LEU A 165 20.92 -2.00 21.06
N MET A 166 20.55 -2.73 20.00
CA MET A 166 20.88 -4.14 19.84
C MET A 166 22.37 -4.36 19.49
N ASP A 167 22.97 -3.47 18.70
CA ASP A 167 24.39 -3.55 18.32
C ASP A 167 25.33 -3.22 19.49
N GLU A 168 24.89 -2.32 20.38
CA GLU A 168 25.63 -1.95 21.58
C GLU A 168 25.33 -2.83 22.80
N ASP A 169 24.49 -3.87 22.66
CA ASP A 169 24.00 -4.73 23.75
C ASP A 169 23.37 -3.94 24.93
N LYS A 170 22.63 -2.88 24.60
CA LYS A 170 21.98 -1.95 25.54
C LYS A 170 20.46 -2.05 25.58
N PHE A 171 19.88 -2.97 24.80
CA PHE A 171 18.44 -3.19 24.86
C PHE A 171 18.04 -3.74 26.23
N ASP A 172 16.95 -3.22 26.79
CA ASP A 172 16.50 -3.54 28.14
C ASP A 172 14.98 -3.66 28.14
N TRP A 173 14.47 -4.82 28.57
CA TRP A 173 13.04 -5.09 28.64
C TRP A 173 12.34 -4.33 29.78
N GLU A 174 13.06 -3.75 30.75
CA GLU A 174 12.45 -2.93 31.79
C GLU A 174 12.40 -1.44 31.43
N SER A 175 13.19 -0.99 30.45
CA SER A 175 13.12 0.37 29.92
C SER A 175 11.84 0.61 29.12
N MET A 176 11.01 1.56 29.59
CA MET A 176 9.78 1.94 28.90
C MET A 176 10.03 2.37 27.44
N GLU A 177 11.10 3.13 27.18
CA GLU A 177 11.44 3.58 25.83
C GLU A 177 11.77 2.41 24.90
N HIS A 178 12.55 1.45 25.38
CA HIS A 178 12.92 0.26 24.60
C HIS A 178 11.71 -0.61 24.31
N ARG A 179 10.80 -0.74 25.28
CA ARG A 179 9.51 -1.43 25.11
C ARG A 179 8.63 -0.75 24.07
N LEU A 180 8.58 0.57 24.03
CA LEU A 180 7.85 1.32 23.00
C LEU A 180 8.48 1.14 21.61
N LEU A 181 9.82 1.10 21.51
CA LEU A 181 10.52 0.84 20.24
C LEU A 181 10.19 -0.54 19.67
N ILE A 182 10.26 -1.61 20.49
CA ILE A 182 9.91 -2.95 20.01
C ILE A 182 8.42 -3.09 19.68
N GLN A 183 7.52 -2.39 20.40
CA GLN A 183 6.11 -2.31 20.04
C GLN A 183 5.91 -1.65 18.66
N ALA A 184 6.63 -0.56 18.38
CA ALA A 184 6.56 0.11 17.09
C ALA A 184 7.03 -0.80 15.94
N ILE A 185 8.17 -1.48 16.11
CA ILE A 185 8.67 -2.43 15.11
C ILE A 185 7.72 -3.63 14.93
N ALA A 186 7.14 -4.15 16.01
CA ALA A 186 6.16 -5.23 15.93
C ALA A 186 4.87 -4.81 15.19
N MET A 187 4.41 -3.57 15.39
CA MET A 187 3.29 -3.00 14.64
C MET A 187 3.60 -2.90 13.15
N THR A 188 4.74 -2.30 12.77
CA THR A 188 5.16 -2.24 11.36
C THR A 188 5.29 -3.64 10.75
N ALA A 189 5.87 -4.59 11.46
CA ALA A 189 5.99 -5.97 10.99
C ALA A 189 4.63 -6.65 10.73
N CYS A 190 3.63 -6.37 11.57
CA CYS A 190 2.27 -6.88 11.42
C CYS A 190 1.51 -6.19 10.29
N ASP A 191 1.69 -4.88 10.14
CA ASP A 191 1.10 -4.10 9.05
C ASP A 191 1.58 -4.61 7.69
N LEU A 192 2.88 -4.91 7.60
CA LEU A 192 3.51 -5.49 6.42
C LEU A 192 3.26 -7.01 6.24
N CYS A 193 2.42 -7.66 7.05
CA CYS A 193 2.34 -9.12 7.12
C CYS A 193 1.93 -9.83 5.82
N ALA A 194 1.34 -9.10 4.85
CA ALA A 194 1.09 -9.60 3.49
C ALA A 194 2.39 -10.10 2.83
N SER A 195 3.49 -9.36 3.02
CA SER A 195 4.81 -9.67 2.46
C SER A 195 5.38 -11.01 2.90
N ALA A 196 4.87 -11.60 3.98
CA ALA A 196 5.30 -12.89 4.52
C ALA A 196 4.30 -14.04 4.26
N LYS A 197 3.21 -13.80 3.51
CA LYS A 197 2.22 -14.84 3.21
C LYS A 197 2.72 -15.79 2.11
N PRO A 198 2.12 -17.00 1.98
CA PRO A 198 2.34 -17.86 0.83
C PRO A 198 2.18 -17.09 -0.50
N TRP A 199 2.94 -17.48 -1.51
CA TRP A 199 3.09 -16.73 -2.76
C TRP A 199 1.74 -16.39 -3.43
N ASP A 200 0.82 -17.35 -3.49
CA ASP A 200 -0.51 -17.19 -4.07
C ASP A 200 -1.35 -16.11 -3.37
N VAL A 201 -1.23 -16.03 -2.04
CA VAL A 201 -1.87 -14.98 -1.24
C VAL A 201 -1.15 -13.65 -1.42
N GLN A 202 0.18 -13.66 -1.43
CA GLN A 202 0.97 -12.44 -1.54
C GLN A 202 0.77 -11.76 -2.89
N VAL A 203 0.85 -12.51 -4.00
CA VAL A 203 0.69 -11.93 -5.35
C VAL A 203 -0.69 -11.32 -5.54
N GLU A 204 -1.74 -11.96 -5.02
CA GLU A 204 -3.09 -11.41 -5.10
C GLU A 204 -3.26 -10.17 -4.22
N THR A 205 -2.67 -10.19 -3.02
CA THR A 205 -2.68 -9.01 -2.13
C THR A 205 -1.93 -7.83 -2.75
N VAL A 206 -0.80 -8.08 -3.42
CA VAL A 206 -0.04 -7.04 -4.13
C VAL A 206 -0.86 -6.40 -5.24
N LYS A 207 -1.63 -7.16 -6.02
CA LYS A 207 -2.54 -6.59 -7.03
C LYS A 207 -3.55 -5.63 -6.41
N VAL A 208 -4.13 -6.03 -5.28
CA VAL A 208 -5.11 -5.22 -4.55
C VAL A 208 -4.48 -3.94 -3.97
N ILE A 209 -3.23 -4.00 -3.51
CA ILE A 209 -2.46 -2.82 -3.07
C ILE A 209 -2.25 -1.86 -4.24
N PHE A 210 -1.82 -2.38 -5.40
CA PHE A 210 -1.60 -1.56 -6.59
C PHE A 210 -2.89 -0.93 -7.10
N GLU A 211 -4.04 -1.61 -7.05
CA GLU A 211 -5.31 -0.99 -7.42
C GLU A 211 -5.60 0.26 -6.58
N GLU A 212 -5.35 0.22 -5.26
CA GLU A 212 -5.52 1.39 -4.41
C GLU A 212 -4.52 2.52 -4.73
N PHE A 213 -3.27 2.16 -5.04
CA PHE A 213 -2.26 3.12 -5.49
C PHE A 213 -2.65 3.77 -6.82
N TYR A 214 -3.24 3.01 -7.73
CA TYR A 214 -3.72 3.50 -9.01
C TYR A 214 -4.93 4.41 -8.88
N GLU A 215 -5.88 4.09 -8.00
CA GLU A 215 -6.96 5.01 -7.66
C GLU A 215 -6.43 6.34 -7.10
N GLN A 216 -5.30 6.33 -6.37
CA GLN A 216 -4.62 7.57 -5.96
C GLN A 216 -3.96 8.28 -7.14
N GLY A 217 -3.16 7.59 -7.95
CA GLY A 217 -2.47 8.21 -9.07
C GLY A 217 -3.41 8.81 -10.11
N ASP A 218 -4.58 8.20 -10.35
CA ASP A 218 -5.61 8.78 -11.22
C ASP A 218 -6.18 10.07 -10.64
N ALA A 219 -6.40 10.12 -9.32
CA ALA A 219 -6.86 11.33 -8.66
C ALA A 219 -5.80 12.45 -8.72
N GLU A 220 -4.52 12.10 -8.66
CA GLU A 220 -3.40 13.05 -8.89
C GLU A 220 -3.38 13.55 -10.34
N LYS A 221 -3.52 12.66 -11.34
CA LYS A 221 -3.63 13.03 -12.76
C LYS A 221 -4.82 13.97 -13.02
N ALA A 222 -5.97 13.70 -12.41
CA ALA A 222 -7.18 14.50 -12.59
C ALA A 222 -7.04 15.96 -12.13
N VAL A 223 -6.09 16.25 -11.23
CA VAL A 223 -5.76 17.61 -10.78
C VAL A 223 -4.47 18.16 -11.40
N GLY A 224 -4.00 17.55 -12.49
CA GLY A 224 -2.83 18.00 -13.25
C GLY A 224 -1.48 17.65 -12.61
N LYS A 225 -1.43 16.70 -11.66
CA LYS A 225 -0.19 16.22 -11.06
C LYS A 225 0.25 14.90 -11.70
N SER A 226 1.56 14.71 -11.82
CA SER A 226 2.13 13.44 -12.26
C SER A 226 2.35 12.51 -11.06
N PRO A 227 1.71 11.33 -11.03
CA PRO A 227 1.95 10.36 -9.96
C PRO A 227 3.36 9.77 -10.05
N ILE A 228 3.85 9.28 -8.92
CA ILE A 228 5.08 8.47 -8.93
C ILE A 228 4.85 7.15 -9.67
N PRO A 229 5.87 6.52 -10.25
CA PRO A 229 5.71 5.28 -11.03
C PRO A 229 4.89 4.18 -10.35
N MET A 230 5.09 3.98 -9.04
CA MET A 230 4.37 2.99 -8.24
C MET A 230 2.85 3.22 -8.17
N MET A 231 2.39 4.46 -8.37
CA MET A 231 0.97 4.87 -8.36
C MET A 231 0.42 5.09 -9.76
N ASP A 232 1.23 4.90 -10.81
CA ASP A 232 0.80 5.09 -12.18
C ASP A 232 0.38 3.77 -12.82
N ARG A 233 -0.91 3.63 -13.15
CA ARG A 233 -1.46 2.44 -13.81
C ARG A 233 -0.92 2.21 -15.23
N ASP A 234 -0.24 3.20 -15.81
CA ASP A 234 0.40 3.08 -17.12
C ASP A 234 1.83 2.50 -17.04
N LYS A 235 2.36 2.31 -15.83
CA LYS A 235 3.72 1.81 -15.54
C LYS A 235 3.71 0.42 -14.87
N VAL A 236 2.85 -0.46 -15.36
CA VAL A 236 2.65 -1.82 -14.81
C VAL A 236 3.89 -2.70 -14.88
N ASP A 237 4.77 -2.46 -15.85
CA ASP A 237 6.05 -3.14 -16.05
C ASP A 237 7.06 -2.83 -14.92
N GLU A 238 6.88 -1.75 -14.17
CA GLU A 238 7.71 -1.40 -13.03
C GLU A 238 7.27 -2.08 -11.71
N GLN A 239 6.13 -2.79 -11.69
CA GLN A 239 5.56 -3.38 -10.47
C GLN A 239 6.49 -4.40 -9.81
N ALA A 240 6.99 -5.38 -10.58
CA ALA A 240 7.82 -6.46 -10.03
C ALA A 240 9.12 -5.90 -9.42
N GLN A 241 9.76 -4.97 -10.12
CA GLN A 241 10.97 -4.29 -9.63
C GLN A 241 10.67 -3.43 -8.38
N SER A 242 9.51 -2.78 -8.33
CA SER A 242 9.05 -2.04 -7.15
C SER A 242 8.86 -2.96 -5.93
N GLN A 243 8.31 -4.16 -6.13
CA GLN A 243 8.17 -5.16 -5.06
C GLN A 243 9.54 -5.64 -4.55
N VAL A 244 10.49 -5.92 -5.45
CA VAL A 244 11.88 -6.25 -5.06
C VAL A 244 12.48 -5.14 -4.19
N GLY A 245 12.31 -3.88 -4.60
CA GLY A 245 12.80 -2.72 -3.85
C GLY A 245 12.16 -2.60 -2.47
N PHE A 246 10.82 -2.67 -2.40
CA PHE A 246 10.05 -2.56 -1.15
C PHE A 246 10.40 -3.67 -0.16
N LEU A 247 10.44 -4.93 -0.61
CA LEU A 247 10.78 -6.06 0.25
C LEU A 247 12.22 -5.96 0.77
N SER A 248 13.17 -5.57 -0.09
CA SER A 248 14.59 -5.48 0.29
C SER A 248 14.89 -4.30 1.20
N ALA A 249 14.23 -3.15 1.00
CA ALA A 249 14.53 -1.92 1.73
C ALA A 249 13.73 -1.77 3.03
N ILE A 250 12.52 -2.35 3.11
CA ILE A 250 11.59 -2.12 4.23
C ILE A 250 11.24 -3.44 4.92
N CYS A 251 10.64 -4.40 4.22
CA CYS A 251 10.05 -5.58 4.86
C CYS A 251 11.10 -6.48 5.50
N ILE A 252 12.14 -6.87 4.75
CA ILE A 252 13.21 -7.75 5.27
C ILE A 252 13.95 -7.08 6.43
N PRO A 253 14.43 -5.82 6.35
CA PRO A 253 15.08 -5.18 7.48
C PRO A 253 14.18 -5.03 8.72
N CYS A 254 12.87 -4.89 8.54
CA CYS A 254 11.90 -4.89 9.64
C CYS A 254 11.84 -6.27 10.32
N TYR A 255 11.67 -7.34 9.53
CA TYR A 255 11.59 -8.70 10.07
C TYR A 255 12.91 -9.21 10.65
N GLU A 256 14.06 -8.83 10.09
CA GLU A 256 15.37 -9.17 10.66
C GLU A 256 15.56 -8.54 12.03
N LEU A 257 15.20 -7.25 12.18
CA LEU A 257 15.29 -6.56 13.46
C LEU A 257 14.32 -7.16 14.48
N LEU A 258 13.07 -7.42 14.08
CA LEU A 258 12.08 -8.07 14.94
C LEU A 258 12.55 -9.47 15.36
N ASN A 259 13.07 -10.27 14.43
CA ASN A 259 13.56 -11.61 14.70
C ASN A 259 14.76 -11.62 15.65
N ARG A 260 15.66 -10.64 15.53
CA ARG A 260 16.78 -10.49 16.46
C ARG A 260 16.34 -10.24 17.90
N VAL A 261 15.25 -9.49 18.11
CA VAL A 261 14.71 -9.18 19.46
C VAL A 261 13.73 -10.27 19.95
N ILE A 262 12.94 -10.84 19.03
CA ILE A 262 11.91 -11.84 19.30
C ILE A 262 12.11 -13.02 18.32
N PRO A 263 12.96 -14.00 18.66
CA PRO A 263 13.39 -15.06 17.74
C PRO A 263 12.26 -15.92 17.15
N ASN A 264 11.13 -16.07 17.84
CA ASN A 264 9.99 -16.89 17.37
C ASN A 264 9.16 -16.22 16.25
N THR A 265 9.66 -15.12 15.67
CA THR A 265 9.11 -14.43 14.50
C THR A 265 9.82 -14.80 13.19
N ASP A 266 10.73 -15.78 13.24
CA ASP A 266 11.51 -16.33 12.11
C ASP A 266 10.66 -16.61 10.87
N LYS A 267 9.45 -17.15 11.05
CA LYS A 267 8.56 -17.51 9.94
C LYS A 267 8.06 -16.32 9.13
N LEU A 268 7.97 -15.12 9.73
CA LEU A 268 7.68 -13.89 8.97
C LEU A 268 8.86 -13.52 8.07
N LEU A 269 10.07 -13.62 8.60
CA LEU A 269 11.30 -13.36 7.86
C LEU A 269 11.49 -14.36 6.71
N ASP A 270 11.33 -15.66 6.98
CA ASP A 270 11.46 -16.73 5.99
C ASP A 270 10.47 -16.53 4.83
N GLY A 271 9.19 -16.27 5.14
CA GLY A 271 8.15 -16.03 4.14
C GLY A 271 8.44 -14.80 3.29
N CYS A 272 8.90 -13.71 3.92
CA CYS A 272 9.28 -12.49 3.21
C CYS A 272 10.49 -12.68 2.29
N LYS A 273 11.50 -13.45 2.72
CA LYS A 273 12.66 -13.81 1.89
C LYS A 273 12.25 -14.66 0.69
N ALA A 274 11.40 -15.67 0.89
CA ALA A 274 10.87 -16.50 -0.18
C ALA A 274 10.10 -15.67 -1.23
N ASN A 275 9.27 -14.71 -0.79
CA ASN A 275 8.56 -13.81 -1.70
C ASN A 275 9.51 -12.86 -2.45
N LEU A 276 10.57 -12.35 -1.79
CA LEU A 276 11.59 -11.55 -2.47
C LEU A 276 12.26 -12.35 -3.59
N ASP A 277 12.65 -13.59 -3.33
CA ASP A 277 13.30 -14.44 -4.33
C ASP A 277 12.37 -14.71 -5.51
N ARG A 278 11.07 -14.90 -5.25
CA ARG A 278 10.09 -15.06 -6.32
C ARG A 278 9.90 -13.80 -7.16
N TRP A 279 9.86 -12.62 -6.53
CA TRP A 279 9.80 -11.36 -7.27
C TRP A 279 11.06 -11.10 -8.11
N LYS A 280 12.25 -11.44 -7.60
CA LYS A 280 13.50 -11.36 -8.38
C LYS A 280 13.45 -12.25 -9.63
N GLN A 281 12.93 -13.47 -9.51
CA GLN A 281 12.75 -14.37 -10.65
C GLN A 281 11.83 -13.74 -11.71
N ILE A 282 10.72 -13.12 -11.30
CA ILE A 282 9.79 -12.45 -12.22
C ILE A 282 10.49 -11.30 -12.96
N VAL A 283 11.24 -10.46 -12.24
CA VAL A 283 12.02 -9.37 -12.85
C VAL A 283 13.01 -9.91 -13.88
N ASP A 284 13.69 -11.02 -13.59
CA ASP A 284 14.65 -11.63 -14.52
C ASP A 284 13.95 -12.25 -15.74
N GLU A 285 12.77 -12.85 -15.56
CA GLU A 285 11.93 -13.38 -16.64
C GLU A 285 11.43 -12.25 -17.56
N GLU A 286 10.98 -11.13 -16.99
CA GLU A 286 10.53 -9.93 -17.72
C GLU A 286 11.67 -9.31 -18.53
N LYS A 287 12.87 -9.18 -17.95
CA LYS A 287 14.06 -8.68 -18.66
C LYS A 287 14.39 -9.54 -19.88
N LYS A 288 14.48 -10.87 -19.71
CA LYS A 288 14.75 -11.79 -20.82
C LYS A 288 13.70 -11.72 -21.93
N LYS A 289 12.42 -11.58 -21.55
CA LYS A 289 11.32 -11.43 -22.51
C LYS A 289 11.45 -10.12 -23.29
N ASN A 290 11.77 -9.01 -22.63
CA ASN A 290 11.95 -7.72 -23.27
C ASN A 290 13.17 -7.70 -24.21
N GLU A 291 14.29 -8.29 -23.80
CA GLU A 291 15.48 -8.47 -24.64
C GLU A 291 15.18 -9.29 -25.89
N ALA A 292 14.41 -10.39 -25.75
CA ALA A 292 14.01 -11.22 -26.89
C ALA A 292 13.09 -10.47 -27.87
N ILE A 293 12.17 -9.63 -27.37
CA ILE A 293 11.31 -8.78 -28.20
C ILE A 293 12.15 -7.73 -28.95
N MET A 294 13.08 -7.06 -28.26
CA MET A 294 13.96 -6.08 -28.90
C MET A 294 14.85 -6.72 -29.98
N LYS A 295 15.35 -7.93 -29.75
CA LYS A 295 16.13 -8.68 -30.74
C LYS A 295 15.31 -8.99 -32.00
N ARG A 296 14.06 -9.46 -31.84
CA ARG A 296 13.15 -9.73 -32.97
C ARG A 296 12.81 -8.48 -33.76
N LYS A 297 12.52 -7.36 -33.08
CA LYS A 297 12.23 -6.09 -33.77
C LYS A 297 13.40 -5.61 -34.62
N LYS A 298 14.64 -5.73 -34.11
CA LYS A 298 15.84 -5.42 -34.89
C LYS A 298 16.01 -6.34 -36.10
N GLU A 299 15.77 -7.64 -35.93
CA GLU A 299 15.83 -8.62 -37.03
C GLU A 299 14.74 -8.37 -38.10
N GLU A 300 13.57 -7.84 -37.71
CA GLU A 300 12.50 -7.43 -38.64
C GLU A 300 12.84 -6.10 -39.36
N GLU A 301 13.39 -5.11 -38.65
CA GLU A 301 13.85 -3.83 -39.24
C GLU A 301 15.04 -4.03 -40.21
N ASP A 302 16.02 -4.87 -39.83
CA ASP A 302 17.18 -5.21 -40.68
C ASP A 302 16.75 -6.06 -41.91
N GLY A 303 15.65 -6.80 -41.82
CA GLY A 303 15.11 -7.64 -42.91
C GLY A 303 14.25 -6.89 -43.93
N GLU A 304 13.67 -5.74 -43.56
CA GLU A 304 12.94 -4.86 -44.49
C GLU A 304 13.91 -4.02 -45.35
N GLU A 305 15.08 -3.62 -44.83
CA GLU A 305 16.11 -2.89 -45.62
C GLU A 305 16.74 -3.72 -46.75
N GLU A 306 16.79 -5.05 -46.66
CA GLU A 306 17.34 -5.91 -47.73
C GLU A 306 16.38 -6.12 -48.92
N THR A 307 15.11 -5.70 -48.83
CA THR A 307 14.12 -5.92 -49.91
C THR A 307 13.91 -4.76 -50.88
N ASP A 308 14.52 -3.59 -50.65
CA ASP A 308 14.34 -2.38 -51.48
C ASP A 308 15.46 -2.11 -52.52
N THR A 309 16.43 -3.03 -52.68
CA THR A 309 17.55 -2.84 -53.64
C THR A 309 17.47 -3.69 -54.92
N GLY A 310 16.30 -4.27 -55.21
CA GLY A 310 16.10 -5.22 -56.31
C GLY A 310 15.07 -4.82 -57.37
N ILE A 311 15.14 -3.61 -57.93
CA ILE A 311 14.51 -3.33 -59.23
C ILE A 311 15.62 -2.92 -60.20
N GLU A 312 16.01 -3.89 -61.04
CA GLU A 312 16.93 -3.68 -62.16
C GLU A 312 16.33 -2.66 -63.14
N GLU A 313 17.09 -1.61 -63.43
CA GLU A 313 16.84 -0.69 -64.55
C GLU A 313 16.92 -1.47 -65.87
N VAL A 314 15.78 -1.64 -66.54
CA VAL A 314 15.73 -1.99 -67.96
C VAL A 314 15.69 -0.68 -68.74
N ASN A 315 16.76 -0.44 -69.49
CA ASN A 315 16.83 0.58 -70.53
C ASN A 315 15.71 0.40 -71.56
N GLU A 316 14.94 1.44 -71.83
CA GLU A 316 14.26 1.60 -73.12
C GLU A 316 14.57 2.97 -73.70
N GLU A 317 14.94 2.92 -74.96
CA GLU A 317 15.43 3.99 -75.83
C GLU A 317 14.32 5.00 -76.16
N GLU A 318 14.76 6.23 -76.40
CA GLU A 318 13.97 7.33 -76.95
C GLU A 318 13.36 6.96 -78.30
N ASP A 319 12.09 7.33 -78.53
CA ASP A 319 11.61 7.73 -79.86
C ASP A 319 10.53 8.81 -79.70
N GLU A 320 10.78 9.93 -80.39
CA GLU A 320 9.94 11.12 -80.52
C GLU A 320 8.73 10.88 -81.44
N GLU A 321 7.65 11.63 -81.18
CA GLU A 321 6.56 12.11 -82.08
C GLU A 321 5.25 12.14 -81.25
N GLY A 322 4.42 13.18 -81.18
CA GLY A 322 4.34 14.46 -81.86
C GLY A 322 3.16 15.24 -81.26
N GLU A 323 3.15 16.54 -81.50
CA GLU A 323 2.23 17.57 -81.02
C GLU A 323 0.74 17.29 -81.30
N GLU A 324 -0.14 17.71 -80.39
CA GLU A 324 -1.19 18.69 -80.71
C GLU A 324 -1.75 19.33 -79.43
N THR A 325 -1.84 20.66 -79.47
CA THR A 325 -2.33 21.56 -78.41
C THR A 325 -3.68 22.15 -78.83
N LEU A 326 -4.31 22.86 -77.88
CA LEU A 326 -5.50 23.73 -77.94
C LEU A 326 -6.77 23.00 -77.46
N GLU A 327 -7.59 23.54 -76.55
CA GLU A 327 -7.88 24.95 -76.28
C GLU A 327 -8.55 25.12 -74.89
N ASP A 328 -8.42 26.33 -74.37
CA ASP A 328 -8.87 26.88 -73.10
C ASP A 328 -10.40 26.82 -72.85
N ILE A 329 -10.82 27.08 -71.60
CA ILE A 329 -11.71 28.22 -71.23
C ILE A 329 -12.00 28.22 -69.70
N ASP A 330 -11.49 29.27 -69.08
CA ASP A 330 -12.04 30.21 -68.08
C ASP A 330 -12.63 29.74 -66.73
N ASP A 331 -11.86 30.04 -65.69
CA ASP A 331 -11.99 31.18 -64.76
C ASP A 331 -13.27 31.44 -63.92
N GLU A 332 -12.94 31.90 -62.70
CA GLU A 332 -13.69 32.67 -61.71
C GLU A 332 -14.77 31.98 -60.86
N CYS A 333 -14.46 31.86 -59.56
CA CYS A 333 -15.37 32.31 -58.50
C CYS A 333 -14.59 32.81 -57.28
N ILE A 334 -14.62 34.13 -57.11
CA ILE A 334 -14.09 34.89 -55.97
C ILE A 334 -15.27 35.40 -55.11
N ASN A 335 -15.16 35.14 -53.81
CA ASN A 335 -15.54 35.97 -52.65
C ASN A 335 -16.97 36.10 -52.09
N ASN A 336 -16.92 36.16 -50.74
CA ASN A 336 -17.65 37.02 -49.79
C ASN A 336 -19.10 36.60 -49.44
N ASP A 337 -19.61 36.80 -48.23
CA ASP A 337 -19.15 37.35 -46.96
C ASP A 337 -20.22 36.96 -45.90
N LYS A 338 -19.81 36.94 -44.62
CA LYS A 338 -20.53 37.39 -43.39
C LYS A 338 -22.07 37.25 -43.29
N ASP A 339 -22.57 36.73 -42.17
CA ASP A 339 -22.74 37.43 -40.87
C ASP A 339 -23.90 36.85 -40.03
N GLN A 340 -23.72 36.96 -38.71
CA GLN A 340 -24.72 37.14 -37.63
C GLN A 340 -25.96 36.23 -37.46
N GLY A 341 -25.96 35.50 -36.33
CA GLY A 341 -26.68 35.96 -35.14
C GLY A 341 -28.09 35.42 -34.85
N GLY A 342 -28.32 35.03 -33.58
CA GLY A 342 -29.57 35.32 -32.87
C GLY A 342 -30.52 34.17 -32.54
N ASP A 343 -30.52 33.79 -31.26
CA ASP A 343 -31.66 33.47 -30.37
C ASP A 343 -32.89 32.65 -30.83
N GLY A 344 -33.28 31.70 -29.96
CA GLY A 344 -34.69 31.54 -29.58
C GLY A 344 -35.28 30.13 -29.50
N ASN A 345 -35.45 29.65 -28.27
CA ASN A 345 -36.57 28.85 -27.74
C ASN A 345 -37.24 27.76 -28.61
N THR A 346 -37.17 26.50 -28.16
CA THR A 346 -38.28 25.81 -27.45
C THR A 346 -37.82 24.49 -26.84
#